data_AF-A0A0K8QB14-F1
#
_entry.id   AF-A0A0K8QB14-F1
#
_cell.length_a   1.000
_cell.length_b   1.000
_cell.length_c   1.000
_cell.angle_alpha   90.00
_cell.angle_beta   90.00
_cell.angle_gamma   90.00
#
_symmetry.space_group_name_H-M   'P 1'
#
loop_
_entity.id
_entity.type
_entity.pdbx_description
1 polymer ?
#
loop_
_entity_poly.entity_id
_entity_poly.type
_entity_poly.pdbx_seq_one_letter_code
_entity_poly.pdbx_strand_id
1 'polypeptide(L)' 'FADQPAAVWAKANAHRFGFVVRYPWMQQEITGYYYESWHLRYIGVEAAMDMSKRGIETLEQYFGLEAAPGYL' A
#
# COMPACT_ATOMS: atom_id res chain seq x y z
N PHE A 1 13.69 -8.18 2.61
CA PHE A 1 13.39 -7.12 3.60
C PHE A 1 12.08 -7.36 4.34
N ALA A 2 11.08 -8.01 3.73
CA ALA A 2 9.75 -8.22 4.29
C ALA A 2 9.69 -8.74 5.74
N ASP A 3 10.61 -9.64 6.11
CA ASP A 3 10.60 -10.28 7.44
C ASP A 3 11.33 -9.46 8.52
N GLN A 4 11.89 -8.30 8.14
CA GLN A 4 12.57 -7.42 9.09
C GLN A 4 11.53 -6.75 10.00
N PRO A 5 11.83 -6.56 11.31
CA PRO A 5 10.91 -5.92 12.25
C PRO A 5 10.39 -4.56 11.77
N ALA A 6 11.22 -3.79 11.06
CA ALA A 6 10.83 -2.51 10.48
C ALA A 6 9.74 -2.64 9.41
N ALA A 7 9.84 -3.63 8.52
CA ALA A 7 8.84 -3.86 7.47
C ALA A 7 7.50 -4.32 8.06
N VAL A 8 7.56 -5.24 9.03
CA VAL A 8 6.38 -5.71 9.77
C VAL A 8 5.71 -4.55 10.51
N TRP A 9 6.50 -3.72 11.19
CA TRP A 9 5.99 -2.55 11.90
C TRP A 9 5.36 -1.54 10.94
N ALA A 10 6.01 -1.25 9.82
CA ALA A 10 5.50 -0.33 8.82
C ALA A 10 4.18 -0.82 8.22
N LYS A 11 4.09 -2.09 7.82
CA LYS A 11 2.83 -2.68 7.32
C LYS A 11 1.68 -2.53 8.32
N ALA A 12 1.96 -2.67 9.63
CA ALA A 12 0.95 -2.58 10.68
C ALA A 12 0.63 -1.16 11.14
N ASN A 13 1.52 -0.16 10.97
CA ASN A 13 1.39 1.14 11.62
C ASN A 13 1.50 2.36 10.69
N ALA A 14 2.03 2.22 9.48
CA ALA A 14 2.33 3.35 8.60
C ALA A 14 1.12 4.25 8.32
N HIS A 15 -0.09 3.68 8.27
CA HIS A 15 -1.34 4.40 8.00
C HIS A 15 -1.61 5.49 9.03
N ARG A 16 -1.19 5.29 10.30
CA ARG A 16 -1.31 6.28 11.39
C ARG A 16 -0.51 7.55 11.12
N PHE A 17 0.44 7.49 10.20
CA PHE A 17 1.34 8.58 9.81
C PHE A 17 1.11 9.03 8.36
N GLY A 18 0.03 8.57 7.72
CA GLY A 18 -0.31 8.94 6.34
C GLY A 18 0.43 8.16 5.26
N PHE A 19 1.07 7.06 5.62
CA PHE A 19 1.79 6.18 4.68
C PHE A 19 1.08 4.84 4.49
N VAL A 20 1.21 4.28 3.30
CA VAL A 20 0.81 2.90 2.99
C VAL A 20 1.97 2.14 2.36
N VAL A 21 2.00 0.82 2.52
CA VAL A 21 2.87 -0.04 1.68
C VAL A 21 2.27 -0.02 0.27
N ARG A 22 2.94 0.66 -0.65
CA ARG A 22 2.37 1.00 -1.97
C ARG A 22 2.09 -0.21 -2.85
N TYR A 23 2.95 -1.23 -2.74
CA TYR A 23 2.86 -2.47 -3.49
C TYR A 23 2.74 -3.63 -2.51
N PRO A 24 1.52 -3.96 -2.07
CA PRO A 24 1.26 -5.04 -1.12
C PRO A 24 1.35 -6.42 -1.77
N TRP A 25 1.48 -7.44 -0.93
CA TRP A 25 1.58 -8.84 -1.36
C TRP A 25 0.33 -9.28 -2.14
N MET A 26 0.53 -10.02 -3.23
CA MET A 26 -0.55 -10.55 -4.10
C MET A 26 -1.43 -9.50 -4.79
N GLN A 27 -0.99 -8.24 -4.89
CA GLN A 27 -1.72 -7.19 -5.60
C GLN A 27 -1.02 -6.70 -6.88
N GLN A 28 -0.10 -7.50 -7.43
CA GLN A 28 0.64 -7.11 -8.66
C GLN A 28 -0.27 -6.98 -9.89
N GLU A 29 -1.37 -7.72 -9.96
CA GLU A 29 -2.34 -7.62 -11.07
C GLU A 29 -3.07 -6.27 -11.09
N ILE A 30 -3.16 -5.59 -9.93
CA ILE A 30 -3.77 -4.26 -9.80
C ILE A 30 -2.71 -3.17 -9.94
N THR A 31 -1.60 -3.34 -9.23
CA THR A 31 -0.60 -2.28 -9.07
C THR A 31 0.49 -2.27 -10.15
N GLY A 32 0.69 -3.39 -10.85
CA GLY A 32 1.78 -3.58 -11.82
C GLY A 32 3.15 -3.88 -11.22
N TYR A 33 3.29 -3.86 -9.90
CA TYR A 33 4.56 -4.11 -9.21
C TYR A 33 4.45 -5.32 -8.28
N TYR A 34 5.54 -6.09 -8.19
CA TYR A 34 5.68 -7.13 -7.18
C TYR A 34 5.68 -6.52 -5.77
N TYR A 35 5.50 -7.38 -4.76
CA TYR A 35 5.51 -6.96 -3.37
C TYR A 35 6.81 -6.22 -2.98
N GLU A 36 6.68 -4.96 -2.57
CA GLU A 36 7.79 -4.13 -2.10
C GLU A 36 7.53 -3.70 -0.66
N SER A 37 7.89 -4.57 0.29
CA SER A 37 7.75 -4.31 1.74
C SER A 37 8.41 -3.03 2.27
N TRP A 38 9.32 -2.43 1.50
CA TRP A 38 10.04 -1.20 1.83
C TRP A 38 9.41 0.06 1.20
N HIS A 39 8.53 -0.09 0.20
CA HIS A 39 8.00 1.03 -0.57
C HIS A 39 6.82 1.67 0.15
N LEU A 40 7.10 2.75 0.87
CA LEU A 40 6.08 3.55 1.53
C LEU A 40 5.68 4.74 0.67
N ARG A 41 4.37 4.93 0.50
CA ARG A 41 3.81 6.08 -0.20
C ARG A 41 3.01 6.94 0.77
N TYR A 42 3.38 8.20 0.89
CA TYR A 42 2.56 9.18 1.60
C TYR A 42 1.33 9.56 0.77
N ILE A 43 0.17 9.48 1.39
CA ILE A 43 -1.14 9.85 0.81
C ILE A 43 -1.97 10.76 1.74
N GLY A 44 -1.41 11.16 2.89
CA GLY A 44 -2.11 11.89 3.93
C GLY A 44 -2.73 10.98 5.00
N VAL A 45 -2.77 11.46 6.24
CA VAL A 45 -3.24 10.70 7.42
C VAL A 45 -4.68 10.25 7.26
N GLU A 46 -5.57 11.15 6.81
CA GLU A 46 -7.00 10.85 6.65
C GLU A 46 -7.25 9.71 5.66
N ALA A 47 -6.68 9.80 4.46
CA ALA A 47 -6.83 8.78 3.42
C ALA A 47 -6.22 7.43 3.84
N ALA A 48 -5.01 7.43 4.41
CA ALA A 48 -4.36 6.20 4.84
C ALA A 48 -5.13 5.50 5.98
N MET A 49 -5.66 6.27 6.94
CA MET A 49 -6.52 5.75 7.99
C MET A 49 -7.83 5.19 7.44
N ASP A 50 -8.47 5.86 6.48
CA ASP A 50 -9.70 5.36 5.85
C ASP A 50 -9.47 4.07 5.06
N MET A 51 -8.40 4.00 4.25
CA MET A 51 -7.96 2.79 3.56
C MET A 51 -7.77 1.63 4.54
N SER A 52 -7.02 1.87 5.62
CA SER A 52 -6.76 0.85 6.64
C SER A 52 -8.05 0.40 7.34
N LYS A 53 -8.98 1.31 7.62
CA LYS A 53 -10.26 1.00 8.28
C LYS A 53 -11.19 0.19 7.38
N ARG A 54 -11.16 0.46 6.07
CA ARG A 54 -12.02 -0.21 5.07
C ARG A 54 -11.40 -1.48 4.49
N GLY A 55 -10.14 -1.78 4.80
CA GLY A 55 -9.43 -2.92 4.24
C GLY A 55 -9.13 -2.77 2.74
N ILE A 56 -8.96 -1.54 2.26
CA ILE A 56 -8.58 -1.27 0.87
C ILE A 56 -7.06 -1.33 0.77
N GLU A 57 -6.55 -2.20 -0.09
CA GLU A 57 -5.12 -2.53 -0.12
C GLU A 57 -4.32 -1.70 -1.12
N THR A 58 -4.96 -1.19 -2.18
CA THR A 58 -4.28 -0.47 -3.26
C THR A 58 -4.84 0.94 -3.45
N LEU A 59 -4.01 1.84 -3.99
CA LEU A 59 -4.44 3.20 -4.30
C LEU A 59 -5.43 3.22 -5.47
N GLU A 60 -5.25 2.30 -6.41
CA GLU A 60 -6.15 2.11 -7.56
C GLU A 60 -7.58 1.85 -7.08
N GLN A 61 -7.75 0.86 -6.19
CA GLN A 61 -9.05 0.57 -5.57
C GLN A 61 -9.59 1.75 -4.76
N TYR A 62 -8.72 2.47 -4.04
CA TYR A 62 -9.15 3.58 -3.19
C TYR A 62 -9.66 4.78 -3.98
N PHE A 63 -8.96 5.14 -5.05
CA PHE A 63 -9.29 6.29 -5.89
C PHE A 63 -10.22 5.94 -7.07
N GLY A 64 -10.63 4.67 -7.20
CA GLY A 64 -11.50 4.22 -8.29
C GLY A 64 -10.82 4.25 -9.66
N LEU A 65 -9.51 4.00 -9.68
CA LEU A 65 -8.73 3.90 -10.92
C LEU A 65 -8.78 2.47 -11.45
N GLU A 66 -8.55 2.33 -12.75
CA GLU A 66 -8.36 1.03 -13.39
C GLU A 66 -7.09 0.36 -12.86
N ALA A 67 -7.06 -0.98 -12.91
CA ALA A 67 -5.84 -1.73 -12.68
C ALA A 67 -4.77 -1.35 -13.71
N ALA A 68 -3.53 -1.21 -13.25
CA ALA A 68 -2.40 -0.81 -14.09
C ALA A 68 -1.27 -1.85 -14.06
N PRO A 69 -1.51 -3.10 -14.52
CA PRO A 69 -0.52 -4.16 -14.50
C PRO A 69 0.71 -3.88 -15.39
N GLY A 70 0.60 -2.89 -16.29
CA GLY A 70 1.64 -2.53 -17.26
C GLY A 70 2.29 -1.17 -17.04
N TYR A 71 2.30 -0.63 -15.81
CA TYR A 71 3.15 0.53 -15.50
C TYR A 71 4.62 0.17 -15.77
N LEU A 72 5.15 0.63 -16.91
CA LEU A 72 6.56 0.57 -17.28
C LEU A 72 7.33 1.67 -16.54
#